data_AF-A0A0U1DWS3-F1
#
_entry.id   AF-A0A0U1DWS3-F1
#
_cell.length_a   1.000
_cell.length_b   1.000
_cell.length_c   1.000
_cell.angle_alpha   90.00
_cell.angle_beta   90.00
_cell.angle_gamma   90.00
#
_symmetry.space_group_name_H-M   'P 1'
#
loop_
_entity.id
_entity.type
_entity.pdbx_description
1 polymer ?
#
loop_
_entity_poly.entity_id
_entity_poly.type
_entity_poly.pdbx_seq_one_letter_code
_entity_poly.pdbx_strand_id
1 'polypeptide(L)'
;MAELSWIAALLQYNRDGDDFCIRQPRRGATERLFGGLIAAQSLAVAGATVDDGKVAQSLHAYFVRGGRYTPTSSSTSTAPATGARSPPATSPPARTAR
;
A
#
# COMPACT_ATOMS: atom_id res chain seq x y z
N MET A 1 -0.82 -12.04 19.88
CA MET A 1 -0.41 -11.12 18.80
C MET A 1 0.45 -10.06 19.45
N ALA A 2 1.68 -9.84 18.97
CA ALA A 2 2.49 -8.73 19.47
C ALA A 2 1.77 -7.40 19.18
N GLU A 3 1.73 -6.51 20.18
CA GLU A 3 1.20 -5.16 20.01
C GLU A 3 2.08 -4.42 19.00
N LEU A 4 1.47 -3.91 17.93
CA LEU A 4 2.20 -3.15 16.92
C LEU A 4 2.63 -1.83 17.54
N SER A 5 3.87 -1.42 17.31
CA SER A 5 4.27 -0.06 17.68
C SER A 5 3.35 0.97 17.01
N TRP A 6 3.12 2.10 17.67
CA TRP A 6 2.22 3.14 17.16
C TRP A 6 2.62 3.61 15.74
N ILE A 7 3.91 3.58 15.40
CA ILE A 7 4.39 3.95 14.07
C ILE A 7 4.16 2.85 13.03
N ALA A 8 4.25 1.57 13.43
CA ALA A 8 3.90 0.45 12.55
C ALA A 8 2.39 0.44 12.23
N ALA A 9 1.55 0.89 13.17
CA ALA A 9 0.12 1.05 12.93
C ALA A 9 -0.20 2.06 11.81
N LEU A 10 0.68 3.06 11.57
CA LEU A 10 0.50 4.04 10.49
C LEU A 10 0.75 3.48 9.09
N LEU A 11 1.35 2.30 8.97
CA LEU A 11 1.66 1.64 7.70
C LEU A 11 0.62 0.58 7.31
N GLN A 12 -0.41 0.39 8.13
CA GLN A 12 -1.48 -0.57 7.86
C GLN A 12 -2.38 -0.08 6.73
N TYR A 13 -2.73 -0.99 5.82
CA TYR A 13 -3.57 -0.73 4.67
C TYR A 13 -4.68 -1.79 4.54
N ASN A 14 -5.78 -1.41 3.91
CA ASN A 14 -6.74 -2.36 3.36
C ASN A 14 -6.44 -2.59 1.87
N ARG A 15 -6.56 -3.83 1.41
CA ARG A 15 -6.32 -4.20 0.02
C ARG A 15 -7.61 -4.68 -0.63
N ASP A 16 -7.89 -4.20 -1.83
CA ASP A 16 -8.95 -4.67 -2.71
C ASP A 16 -8.38 -4.84 -4.12
N GLY A 17 -8.06 -6.08 -4.51
CA GLY A 17 -7.33 -6.36 -5.75
C GLY A 17 -5.96 -5.68 -5.81
N ASP A 18 -5.78 -4.77 -6.77
CA ASP A 18 -4.57 -3.97 -6.97
C ASP A 18 -4.66 -2.57 -6.33
N ASP A 19 -5.78 -2.27 -5.66
CA ASP A 19 -5.98 -1.03 -4.94
C ASP A 19 -5.69 -1.19 -3.45
N PHE A 20 -4.91 -0.26 -2.91
CA PHE A 20 -4.49 -0.22 -1.52
C PHE A 20 -4.93 1.09 -0.90
N CYS A 21 -5.70 1.00 0.19
CA CYS A 21 -6.26 2.14 0.88
C CYS A 21 -5.66 2.25 2.29
N ILE A 22 -5.03 3.38 2.57
CA ILE A 22 -4.47 3.69 3.89
C ILE A 22 -5.24 4.82 4.54
N ARG A 23 -5.66 4.59 5.78
CA ARG A 23 -6.30 5.61 6.60
C ARG A 23 -5.25 6.59 7.10
N GLN A 24 -5.43 7.88 6.81
CA GLN A 24 -4.53 8.89 7.33
C GLN A 24 -4.80 9.17 8.81
N PRO A 25 -3.75 9.41 9.62
CA PRO A 25 -3.93 9.81 11.00
C PRO A 25 -4.68 11.14 11.08
N ARG A 26 -5.32 11.38 12.22
CA ARG A 26 -6.17 12.55 12.44
C ARG A 26 -5.35 13.85 12.31
N ARG A 27 -5.93 14.87 11.67
CA ARG A 27 -5.30 16.18 11.44
C ARG A 27 -4.73 16.76 12.74
N GLY A 28 -3.43 17.04 12.74
CA GLY A 28 -2.75 17.82 13.79
C GLY A 28 -2.83 19.33 13.55
N ALA A 29 -1.86 20.09 14.07
CA ALA A 29 -1.80 21.56 13.90
C ALA A 29 -1.52 22.01 12.46
N THR A 30 -0.96 21.14 11.62
CA THR A 30 -0.55 21.45 10.25
C THR A 30 -1.58 20.96 9.23
N GLU A 31 -1.87 21.78 8.22
CA GLU A 31 -2.84 21.43 7.16
C GLU A 31 -2.31 20.44 6.11
N ARG A 32 -1.00 20.17 6.15
CA ARG A 32 -0.29 19.39 5.14
C ARG A 32 0.07 17.99 5.63
N LEU A 33 -0.13 17.00 4.76
CA LEU A 33 0.36 15.64 5.01
C LEU A 33 1.89 15.63 5.12
N PHE A 34 2.41 14.80 6.01
CA PHE A 34 3.85 14.63 6.14
C PHE A 34 4.38 13.75 5.00
N GLY A 35 5.25 14.31 4.15
CA GLY A 35 5.76 13.61 2.96
C GLY A 35 6.48 12.30 3.29
N GLY A 36 7.22 12.25 4.41
CA GLY A 36 7.89 11.03 4.85
C GLY A 36 6.93 9.89 5.18
N LEU A 37 5.76 10.21 5.76
CA LEU A 37 4.72 9.22 6.03
C LEU A 37 4.14 8.67 4.72
N ILE A 38 3.85 9.55 3.76
CA ILE A 38 3.33 9.14 2.46
C ILE A 38 4.35 8.25 1.72
N ALA A 39 5.63 8.61 1.74
CA ALA A 39 6.68 7.78 1.16
C ALA A 39 6.77 6.39 1.81
N ALA A 40 6.72 6.32 3.15
CA ALA A 40 6.75 5.05 3.87
C ALA A 40 5.53 4.17 3.57
N GLN A 41 4.34 4.77 3.52
CA GLN A 41 3.09 4.10 3.17
C GLN A 41 3.10 3.58 1.72
N SER A 42 3.55 4.39 0.77
CA SER A 42 3.73 3.97 -0.62
C SER A 42 4.73 2.81 -0.75
N LEU A 43 5.82 2.85 0.02
CA LEU A 43 6.80 1.77 0.02
C LEU A 43 6.25 0.48 0.65
N ALA A 44 5.47 0.59 1.74
CA ALA A 44 4.81 -0.55 2.37
C ALA A 44 3.84 -1.26 1.41
N VAL A 45 3.07 -0.48 0.64
CA VAL A 45 2.18 -1.02 -0.39
C VAL A 45 2.95 -1.65 -1.53
N ALA A 46 3.99 -0.98 -2.05
CA ALA A 46 4.82 -1.54 -3.13
C ALA A 46 5.53 -2.83 -2.70
N GLY A 47 5.96 -2.94 -1.43
CA GLY A 47 6.51 -4.17 -0.87
C GLY A 47 5.51 -5.32 -0.82
N ALA A 48 4.21 -5.03 -0.74
CA ALA A 48 3.15 -6.04 -0.72
C ALA A 48 2.83 -6.64 -2.10
N THR A 49 3.39 -6.09 -3.17
CA THR A 49 3.15 -6.54 -4.55
C THR A 49 4.31 -7.35 -5.12
N VAL A 50 5.39 -7.51 -4.36
CA VAL A 50 6.59 -8.28 -4.75
C VAL A 50 6.65 -9.61 -4.00
N ASP A 51 7.41 -10.56 -4.55
CA ASP A 51 7.61 -11.88 -3.91
C ASP A 51 8.25 -11.78 -2.53
N ASP A 52 7.85 -12.70 -1.64
CA ASP A 52 8.44 -12.85 -0.31
C ASP A 52 9.97 -13.02 -0.40
N GLY A 53 10.70 -12.21 0.37
CA GLY A 53 12.16 -12.20 0.40
C GLY A 53 12.82 -11.07 -0.42
N LYS A 54 12.05 -10.33 -1.22
CA LYS A 54 12.54 -9.10 -1.86
C LYS A 54 12.51 -7.93 -0.88
N VAL A 55 13.62 -7.19 -0.79
CA VAL A 55 13.75 -6.01 0.07
C VAL A 55 13.97 -4.75 -0.76
N ALA A 56 13.37 -3.65 -0.33
CA ALA A 56 13.55 -2.36 -0.97
C ALA A 56 15.01 -1.87 -0.82
N GLN A 57 15.64 -1.48 -1.93
CA GLN A 57 17.01 -0.95 -1.93
C GLN A 57 17.06 0.56 -2.14
N SER A 58 16.16 1.10 -2.96
CA SER A 58 16.05 2.52 -3.25
C SER A 58 14.59 2.92 -3.48
N LEU A 59 14.27 4.18 -3.23
CA LEU A 59 12.97 4.77 -3.50
C LEU A 59 13.17 6.11 -4.18
N HIS A 60 12.58 6.28 -5.36
CA HIS A 60 12.49 7.56 -6.06
C HIS A 60 11.02 7.98 -6.07
N ALA A 61 10.73 9.14 -5.48
CA ALA A 61 9.38 9.66 -5.37
C ALA A 61 9.35 11.16 -5.64
N TYR A 62 8.27 11.62 -6.28
CA TYR A 62 8.04 13.03 -6.56
C TYR A 62 6.73 13.48 -5.90
N PHE A 63 6.79 14.55 -5.10
CA PHE A 63 5.61 15.18 -4.52
C PHE A 63 5.12 16.30 -5.44
N VAL A 64 4.18 15.98 -6.32
CA VAL A 64 3.67 16.93 -7.34
C VAL A 64 2.75 17.99 -6.72
N ARG A 65 2.03 17.63 -5.65
CA ARG A 65 1.14 18.54 -4.92
C ARG A 65 1.26 18.32 -3.42
N GLY A 66 1.06 19.40 -2.65
CA GLY A 66 0.98 19.29 -1.20
C GLY A 66 -0.26 18.49 -0.79
N GLY A 67 -0.05 17.41 -0.04
CA GLY A 67 -1.13 16.60 0.52
C GLY A 67 -1.95 17.37 1.55
N ARG A 68 -3.25 17.08 1.64
CA ARG A 68 -4.19 17.75 2.55
C ARG A 68 -4.91 16.73 3.41
N TYR A 69 -5.13 17.06 4.68
CA TYR A 69 -6.06 16.31 5.53
C TYR A 69 -7.49 16.75 5.23
N THR A 70 -8.33 15.80 4.85
CA THR A 70 -9.79 15.98 4.77
C THR A 70 -10.43 15.13 5.87
N PRO A 71 -11.67 15.42 6.31
CA PRO A 71 -12.33 14.63 7.35
C PRO A 71 -12.39 13.12 7.06
N THR A 72 -12.29 12.74 5.79
CA THR A 72 -12.28 11.36 5.28
C THR A 72 -10.99 11.02 4.52
N SER A 73 -9.88 11.71 4.78
CA SER A 73 -8.65 11.51 3.98
C SER A 73 -8.14 10.08 4.10
N SER A 74 -8.30 9.32 3.03
CA SER A 74 -7.58 8.09 2.75
C SER A 74 -6.64 8.36 1.58
N SER A 75 -5.46 7.75 1.61
CA SER A 75 -4.58 7.70 0.44
C SER A 75 -4.81 6.37 -0.27
N THR A 76 -5.11 6.44 -1.56
CA THR A 76 -5.18 5.25 -2.43
C THR A 76 -3.88 5.15 -3.22
N SER A 77 -3.29 3.95 -3.23
CA SER A 77 -2.16 3.61 -4.07
C SER A 77 -2.53 2.38 -4.88
N THR A 78 -2.38 2.44 -6.19
CA THR A 78 -2.51 1.28 -7.06
C THR A 78 -1.12 0.67 -7.25
N ALA A 79 -1.04 -0.65 -7.21
CA ALA A 79 0.20 -1.36 -7.43
C ALA A 79 0.84 -0.98 -8.77
N PRO A 80 2.14 -0.64 -8.83
CA PRO A 80 2.83 -0.59 -10.12
C PRO A 80 2.85 -2.01 -10.71
N ALA A 81 2.72 -2.12 -12.03
CA ALA A 81 2.88 -3.39 -12.73
C ALA A 81 4.24 -4.00 -12.37
N THR A 82 4.22 -4.99 -11.48
CA THR A 82 5.43 -5.61 -10.99
C THR A 82 5.89 -6.55 -12.10
N GLY A 83 7.11 -6.39 -12.62
CA GLY A 83 7.69 -7.32 -13.59
C GLY A 83 7.89 -8.75 -13.07
N ALA A 84 7.44 -9.03 -11.84
CA ALA A 84 7.25 -10.37 -11.32
C ALA A 84 6.09 -11.01 -12.11
N ARG A 85 6.46 -11.96 -12.96
CA ARG A 85 5.56 -12.83 -13.72
C ARG A 85 4.41 -13.28 -12.81
N SER A 86 3.18 -12.91 -13.13
CA SER A 86 1.99 -13.43 -12.44
C SER A 86 2.08 -14.95 -12.36
N PRO A 87 1.81 -15.60 -11.22
CA PRO A 87 1.61 -17.04 -11.22
C PRO A 87 0.44 -17.34 -12.18
N PRO A 88 0.54 -18.38 -13.02
CA PRO A 88 -0.54 -18.71 -13.94
C PRO A 88 -1.81 -18.96 -13.13
N ALA A 89 -2.89 -18.27 -13.49
CA ALA A 89 -4.22 -18.54 -12.96
C ALA A 89 -4.53 -20.02 -13.21
N THR A 90 -4.36 -20.85 -12.18
CA THR A 90 -4.73 -22.25 -12.24
C THR A 90 -6.25 -22.28 -12.13
N SER A 91 -6.92 -22.21 -13.28
CA SER A 91 -8.34 -22.52 -13.36
C SER A 91 -8.53 -23.95 -12.86
N PRO A 92 -9.42 -24.21 -11.89
CA PRO A 92 -9.71 -25.59 -11.50
C PRO A 92 -10.26 -26.35 -12.72
N PRO A 93 -9.88 -27.63 -12.93
CA PRO A 93 -10.36 -28.39 -14.07
C PRO A 93 -11.89 -28.47 -14.01
N ALA A 94 -12.52 -28.18 -15.15
CA ALA A 94 -13.96 -28.31 -15.33
C ALA A 94 -14.37 -29.73 -14.90
N ARG A 95 -15.11 -29.81 -13.79
CA ARG A 95 -15.72 -31.04 -13.31
C ARG A 95 -16.75 -31.48 -14.35
N THR A 96 -16.34 -32.37 -15.25
CA THR A 96 -17.23 -33.08 -16.15
C THR A 96 -18.10 -33.98 -15.28
N ALA A 97 -19.34 -33.54 -15.04
CA ALA A 97 -20.38 -34.40 -14.50
C ALA A 97 -20.78 -35.38 -15.62
N ARG A 98 -20.64 -36.68 -15.32
CA ARG A 98 -21.25 -37.77 -16.06
C ARG A 98 -22.41 -38.31 -15.24
#